data_AF-A0A665TT68-F1
#
_entry.id   AF-A0A665TT68-F1
#
_cell.length_a   1.000
_cell.length_b   1.000
_cell.length_c   1.000
_cell.angle_alpha   90.00
_cell.angle_beta   90.00
_cell.angle_gamma   90.00
#
_symmetry.space_group_name_H-M   'P 1'
#
loop_
_entity.id
_entity.type
_entity.pdbx_description
1 polymer ?
#
loop_
_entity_poly.entity_id
_entity_poly.type
_entity_poly.pdbx_seq_one_letter_code
_entity_poly.pdbx_strand_id
1 'polypeptide(L)'
;LPSRLDISSTYEIIVITGDVKSAGTDANVFITLYGVNGDSGRRHLRQKFRNLFERGHTDRFVLEMLDLGELLRVKVEHDDSRSNSGWYLECVEVTNTANSVTTIFQCGKWLDTHKADGQINRPLKHPWTFLRSCQLFRWPFFQQQNHTCHQRFLYNL
;
A
#
# COMPACT_ATOMS: atom_id res chain seq x y z
N LEU A 1 -38.58 -0.64 -4.96
CA LEU A 1 -37.35 0.16 -4.89
C LEU A 1 -36.19 -0.83 -4.84
N PRO A 2 -35.23 -0.83 -5.77
CA PRO A 2 -34.08 -1.70 -5.60
C PRO A 2 -33.35 -1.24 -4.34
N SER A 3 -33.25 -2.14 -3.35
CA SER A 3 -32.44 -1.97 -2.16
C SER A 3 -31.08 -1.45 -2.56
N ARG A 4 -30.59 -0.41 -1.88
CA ARG A 4 -29.25 0.21 -2.02
C ARG A 4 -28.20 -0.88 -2.23
N LEU A 5 -27.97 -1.25 -3.49
CA LEU A 5 -27.05 -2.31 -3.86
C LEU A 5 -25.68 -1.77 -3.49
N ASP A 6 -25.01 -2.51 -2.61
CA ASP A 6 -23.60 -2.41 -2.33
C ASP A 6 -22.83 -2.20 -3.64
N ILE A 7 -22.49 -0.95 -3.96
CA ILE A 7 -21.80 -0.60 -5.20
C ILE A 7 -20.40 -1.17 -5.05
N SER A 8 -20.13 -2.28 -5.74
CA SER A 8 -18.79 -2.86 -5.81
C SER A 8 -17.91 -1.99 -6.69
N SER A 9 -16.69 -1.73 -6.24
CA SER A 9 -15.63 -1.09 -7.00
C SER A 9 -14.42 -2.01 -7.09
N THR A 10 -13.67 -1.85 -8.17
CA THR A 10 -12.43 -2.57 -8.41
C THR A 10 -11.26 -1.68 -8.02
N TYR A 11 -10.35 -2.24 -7.23
CA TYR A 11 -9.14 -1.57 -6.80
C TYR A 11 -7.92 -2.33 -7.30
N GLU A 12 -7.04 -1.63 -7.99
CA GLU A 12 -5.70 -2.11 -8.29
C GLU A 12 -4.77 -1.76 -7.13
N ILE A 13 -3.98 -2.73 -6.69
CA ILE A 13 -3.03 -2.59 -5.59
C ILE A 13 -1.66 -2.96 -6.11
N ILE A 14 -0.71 -2.04 -6.02
CA ILE A 14 0.68 -2.25 -6.36
C ILE A 14 1.50 -2.18 -5.07
N VAL A 15 2.20 -3.25 -4.75
CA VAL A 15 3.07 -3.35 -3.58
C VAL A 15 4.51 -3.32 -4.07
N ILE A 16 5.31 -2.40 -3.54
CA ILE A 16 6.73 -2.26 -3.89
C ILE A 16 7.56 -2.68 -2.69
N THR A 17 8.32 -3.76 -2.86
CA THR A 17 9.30 -4.21 -1.87
C THR A 17 10.61 -3.47 -2.12
N GLY A 18 11.21 -2.89 -1.08
CA GLY A 18 12.41 -2.08 -1.24
C GLY A 18 13.63 -2.89 -1.71
N ASP A 19 14.59 -2.21 -2.32
CA ASP A 19 15.85 -2.82 -2.79
C ASP A 19 16.96 -2.71 -1.74
N VAL A 20 16.74 -3.32 -0.58
CA VAL A 20 17.75 -3.46 0.48
C VAL A 20 18.04 -4.93 0.75
N LYS A 21 19.22 -5.22 1.32
CA LYS A 21 19.63 -6.61 1.59
C LYS A 21 18.57 -7.33 2.45
N SER A 22 18.13 -8.50 1.98
CA SER A 22 17.12 -9.33 2.64
C SER A 22 15.76 -8.64 2.85
N ALA A 23 15.36 -7.78 1.91
CA ALA A 23 14.09 -7.07 1.96
C ALA A 23 12.86 -7.94 1.66
N GLY A 24 13.02 -9.08 0.99
CA GLY A 24 11.90 -9.93 0.57
C GLY A 24 11.40 -10.86 1.68
N THR A 25 10.15 -11.32 1.55
CA THR A 25 9.48 -12.17 2.54
C THR A 25 8.78 -13.38 1.93
N ASP A 26 8.84 -14.50 2.63
CA ASP A 26 8.09 -15.72 2.28
C ASP A 26 6.74 -15.83 3.05
N ALA A 27 6.49 -14.91 3.98
CA ALA A 27 5.28 -14.91 4.81
C ALA A 27 4.02 -14.58 4.00
N ASN A 28 2.85 -14.94 4.52
CA ASN A 28 1.61 -14.54 3.87
C ASN A 28 1.35 -13.06 4.15
N VAL A 29 1.15 -12.26 3.09
CA VAL A 29 0.92 -10.81 3.18
C VAL A 29 -0.55 -10.48 3.04
N PHE A 30 -1.02 -9.56 3.88
CA PHE A 30 -2.40 -9.11 3.92
C PHE A 30 -2.49 -7.58 3.87
N ILE A 31 -3.59 -7.10 3.32
CA ILE A 31 -3.92 -5.68 3.26
C ILE A 31 -5.34 -5.41 3.76
N THR A 32 -5.53 -4.27 4.41
CA THR A 32 -6.85 -3.69 4.68
C THR A 32 -6.85 -2.24 4.24
N LEU A 33 -7.75 -1.90 3.32
CA LEU A 33 -8.01 -0.52 2.90
C LEU A 33 -9.08 0.07 3.80
N TYR A 34 -8.92 1.33 4.17
CA TYR A 34 -9.92 2.09 4.92
C TYR A 34 -10.26 3.34 4.13
N GLY A 35 -11.55 3.57 3.89
CA GLY A 35 -12.07 4.77 3.27
C GLY A 35 -13.20 5.39 4.08
N VAL A 36 -13.75 6.49 3.60
CA VAL A 36 -14.84 7.22 4.26
C VAL A 36 -16.14 6.41 4.37
N ASN A 37 -16.34 5.41 3.49
CA ASN A 37 -17.53 4.56 3.50
C ASN A 37 -17.36 3.25 4.27
N GLY A 38 -16.18 2.98 4.85
CA GLY A 38 -15.90 1.75 5.59
C GLY A 38 -14.52 1.17 5.29
N ASP A 39 -14.36 -0.14 5.50
CA ASP A 39 -13.10 -0.85 5.26
C ASP A 39 -13.29 -2.11 4.41
N SER A 40 -12.21 -2.54 3.78
CA SER A 40 -12.20 -3.74 2.95
C SER A 40 -12.25 -5.04 3.76
N GLY A 41 -12.09 -5.00 5.09
CA GLY A 41 -11.64 -6.15 5.86
C GLY A 41 -10.24 -6.61 5.46
N ARG A 42 -9.75 -7.67 6.11
CA ARG A 42 -8.44 -8.28 5.82
C ARG A 42 -8.49 -9.05 4.50
N ARG A 43 -7.60 -8.70 3.56
CA ARG A 43 -7.50 -9.31 2.23
C ARG A 43 -6.13 -9.95 2.05
N HIS A 44 -6.09 -11.23 1.69
CA HIS A 44 -4.83 -11.95 1.43
C HIS A 44 -4.35 -11.63 0.02
N LEU A 45 -3.14 -11.07 -0.09
CA LEU A 45 -2.49 -10.79 -1.36
C LEU A 45 -1.73 -12.03 -1.83
N ARG A 46 -2.32 -12.77 -2.78
CA ARG A 46 -1.75 -14.01 -3.31
C ARG A 46 -2.01 -14.16 -4.81
N GLN A 47 -1.07 -14.77 -5.51
CA GLN A 47 -1.19 -15.17 -6.91
C GLN A 47 -0.60 -16.57 -7.05
N LYS A 48 -1.29 -17.47 -7.76
CA LYS A 48 -0.79 -18.84 -7.98
C LYS A 48 0.45 -18.79 -8.86
N PHE A 49 1.41 -19.67 -8.58
CA PHE A 49 2.62 -19.88 -9.40
C PHE A 49 3.53 -18.64 -9.52
N ARG A 50 3.46 -17.71 -8.56
CA ARG A 50 4.38 -16.57 -8.49
C ARG A 50 5.09 -16.56 -7.14
N ASN A 51 6.37 -16.21 -7.19
CA ASN A 51 7.09 -15.77 -6.00
C ASN A 51 6.85 -14.26 -5.85
N LEU A 52 6.29 -13.85 -4.72
CA LEU A 52 5.79 -12.49 -4.48
C LEU A 52 6.60 -11.84 -3.37
N PHE A 53 6.60 -10.51 -3.32
CA PHE A 53 7.22 -9.71 -2.27
C PHE A 53 8.74 -9.93 -2.17
N GLU A 54 9.36 -10.18 -3.31
CA GLU A 54 10.81 -10.32 -3.44
C GLU A 54 11.51 -8.96 -3.37
N ARG A 55 12.77 -8.96 -2.93
CA ARG A 55 13.58 -7.73 -2.86
C ARG A 55 13.57 -6.98 -4.19
N GLY A 56 13.22 -5.70 -4.16
CA GLY A 56 13.21 -4.83 -5.35
C GLY A 56 12.11 -5.18 -6.36
N HIS A 57 11.21 -6.10 -6.04
CA HIS A 57 10.08 -6.45 -6.91
C HIS A 57 8.84 -5.60 -6.64
N THR A 58 8.06 -5.44 -7.70
CA THR A 58 6.75 -4.82 -7.70
C THR A 58 5.70 -5.88 -8.00
N ASP A 59 4.72 -6.02 -7.12
CA ASP A 59 3.63 -6.98 -7.24
C ASP A 59 2.28 -6.30 -7.36
N ARG A 60 1.50 -6.72 -8.36
CA ARG A 60 0.21 -6.11 -8.72
C ARG A 60 -0.94 -7.05 -8.43
N PHE A 61 -1.97 -6.55 -7.76
CA PHE A 61 -3.20 -7.27 -7.41
C PHE A 61 -4.42 -6.46 -7.84
N VAL A 62 -5.52 -7.15 -8.09
CA VAL A 62 -6.82 -6.54 -8.38
C VAL A 62 -7.82 -7.14 -7.40
N LEU A 63 -8.48 -6.29 -6.61
CA LEU A 63 -9.48 -6.69 -5.63
C LEU A 63 -10.82 -6.03 -5.96
N GLU A 64 -11.87 -6.86 -6.02
CA GLU A 64 -13.26 -6.39 -6.04
C GLU A 64 -13.80 -6.34 -4.62
N MET A 65 -14.35 -5.19 -4.22
CA MET A 65 -14.93 -4.96 -2.90
C MET A 65 -15.92 -3.80 -2.94
N LEU A 66 -16.51 -3.44 -1.80
CA LEU A 66 -17.39 -2.27 -1.70
C LEU A 66 -16.64 -0.99 -2.07
N ASP A 67 -17.35 -0.02 -2.65
CA ASP A 67 -16.83 1.34 -2.83
C ASP A 67 -16.56 1.99 -1.46
N LEU A 68 -15.29 2.07 -1.12
CA LEU A 68 -14.81 2.66 0.13
C LEU A 68 -14.83 4.20 0.10
N GLY A 69 -15.14 4.82 -1.04
CA GLY A 69 -15.03 6.26 -1.25
C GLY A 69 -13.58 6.74 -1.26
N GLU A 70 -13.34 7.94 -0.73
CA GLU A 70 -11.99 8.47 -0.53
C GLU A 70 -11.22 7.59 0.46
N LEU A 71 -10.02 7.13 0.06
CA LEU A 71 -9.16 6.32 0.91
C LEU A 71 -8.52 7.20 2.01
N LEU A 72 -8.47 6.69 3.22
CA LEU A 72 -7.95 7.40 4.40
C LEU A 72 -6.63 6.81 4.89
N ARG A 73 -6.50 5.49 4.81
CA ARG A 73 -5.30 4.75 5.21
C ARG A 73 -5.31 3.34 4.63
N VAL A 74 -4.15 2.72 4.64
CA VAL A 74 -3.95 1.29 4.37
C VAL A 74 -3.28 0.66 5.58
N LYS A 75 -3.65 -0.56 5.93
CA LYS A 75 -2.86 -1.41 6.82
C LYS A 75 -2.28 -2.55 6.01
N VAL A 76 -0.97 -2.72 6.06
CA VAL A 76 -0.29 -3.89 5.51
C VAL A 76 0.30 -4.70 6.65
N GLU A 77 0.22 -6.03 6.56
CA GLU A 77 0.71 -6.94 7.60
C GLU A 77 1.15 -8.27 6.99
N HIS A 78 2.02 -9.01 7.68
CA HIS A 78 2.27 -10.41 7.41
C HIS A 78 1.98 -11.27 8.65
N ASP A 79 1.94 -12.59 8.50
CA ASP A 79 1.57 -13.53 9.57
C ASP A 79 2.76 -14.18 10.30
N ASP A 80 3.99 -13.74 10.00
CA ASP A 80 5.24 -14.24 10.57
C ASP A 80 5.43 -15.78 10.48
N SER A 81 4.73 -16.44 9.55
CA SER A 81 4.63 -17.90 9.51
C SER A 81 5.84 -18.63 8.93
N ARG A 82 6.87 -17.91 8.44
CA ARG A 82 8.05 -18.46 7.77
C ARG A 82 9.35 -18.00 8.42
N SER A 83 10.43 -18.74 8.19
CA SER A 83 11.76 -18.43 8.75
C SER A 83 12.37 -17.13 8.20
N ASN A 84 11.95 -16.68 7.01
CA ASN A 84 12.34 -15.39 6.43
C ASN A 84 11.11 -14.48 6.29
N SER A 85 10.51 -14.13 7.43
CA SER A 85 9.29 -13.31 7.46
C SER A 85 9.55 -11.80 7.40
N GLY A 86 10.76 -11.37 7.75
CA GLY A 86 11.16 -9.96 7.74
C GLY A 86 11.03 -9.35 6.35
N TRP A 87 10.31 -8.23 6.25
CA TRP A 87 9.97 -7.63 4.96
C TRP A 87 10.25 -6.14 4.97
N TYR A 88 10.95 -5.60 3.97
CA TYR A 88 11.09 -4.15 3.83
C TYR A 88 10.10 -3.63 2.78
N LEU A 89 9.02 -3.03 3.27
CA LEU A 89 8.00 -2.41 2.43
C LEU A 89 8.40 -0.97 2.10
N GLU A 90 8.56 -0.67 0.80
CA GLU A 90 8.83 0.70 0.32
C GLU A 90 7.53 1.51 0.34
N CYS A 91 6.53 1.10 -0.44
CA CYS A 91 5.22 1.75 -0.47
C CYS A 91 4.14 0.82 -1.04
N VAL A 92 2.88 1.27 -0.93
CA VAL A 92 1.73 0.66 -1.59
C VAL A 92 1.00 1.73 -2.40
N GLU A 93 0.76 1.47 -3.68
CA GLU A 93 -0.10 2.30 -4.53
C GLU A 93 -1.47 1.63 -4.65
N VAL A 94 -2.53 2.41 -4.49
CA VAL A 94 -3.90 1.94 -4.59
C VAL A 94 -4.66 2.81 -5.57
N THR A 95 -5.18 2.20 -6.64
CA THR A 95 -5.98 2.88 -7.66
C THR A 95 -7.41 2.37 -7.60
N ASN A 96 -8.38 3.26 -7.35
CA ASN A 96 -9.78 2.95 -7.58
C ASN A 96 -10.04 3.10 -9.10
N THR A 97 -10.36 1.99 -9.77
CA THR A 97 -10.46 1.99 -11.24
C THR A 97 -11.76 2.64 -11.74
N ALA A 98 -12.74 2.85 -10.88
CA ALA A 98 -14.00 3.50 -11.27
C ALA A 98 -13.84 5.00 -11.50
N ASN A 99 -12.92 5.65 -10.76
CA ASN A 99 -12.65 7.08 -10.87
C ASN A 99 -11.20 7.41 -11.25
N SER A 100 -10.37 6.38 -11.46
CA SER A 100 -8.95 6.48 -11.82
C SER A 100 -8.11 7.28 -10.82
N VAL A 101 -8.54 7.36 -9.56
CA VAL A 101 -7.78 8.02 -8.50
C VAL A 101 -6.77 7.04 -7.91
N THR A 102 -5.49 7.38 -8.05
CA THR A 102 -4.37 6.66 -7.44
C THR A 102 -3.89 7.37 -6.18
N THR A 103 -3.73 6.62 -5.10
CA THR A 103 -3.15 7.08 -3.83
C THR A 103 -1.90 6.26 -3.53
N ILE A 104 -0.80 6.94 -3.18
CA ILE A 104 0.46 6.31 -2.81
C ILE A 104 0.63 6.40 -1.28
N PHE A 105 0.73 5.25 -0.63
CA PHE A 105 0.97 5.11 0.80
C PHE A 105 2.43 4.75 1.06
N GLN A 106 3.23 5.74 1.45
CA GLN A 106 4.65 5.58 1.76
C GLN A 106 4.86 4.80 3.06
N CYS A 107 5.83 3.88 3.08
CA CYS A 107 6.21 3.09 4.26
C CYS A 107 7.69 3.24 4.60
N GLY A 108 8.59 2.82 3.70
CA GLY A 108 10.05 2.90 3.86
C GLY A 108 10.56 2.27 5.16
N LYS A 109 10.01 1.12 5.56
CA LYS A 109 10.29 0.54 6.89
C LYS A 109 10.13 -0.99 6.88
N TRP A 110 10.93 -1.65 7.72
CA TRP A 110 10.83 -3.08 7.98
C TRP A 110 9.51 -3.46 8.65
N LEU A 111 8.90 -4.57 8.26
CA LEU A 111 7.91 -5.34 9.00
C LEU A 111 8.62 -6.61 9.44
N ASP A 112 9.15 -6.61 10.66
CA ASP A 112 10.11 -7.62 11.12
C ASP A 112 10.19 -7.55 12.65
N THR A 113 10.12 -8.69 13.34
CA THR A 113 10.16 -8.78 14.81
C THR A 113 11.54 -8.45 15.40
N HIS A 114 12.58 -8.45 14.58
CA HIS A 114 13.97 -8.22 14.98
C HIS A 114 14.59 -6.95 14.36
N LYS A 115 13.87 -6.23 13.50
CA LYS A 115 14.35 -4.97 12.89
C LYS A 115 13.38 -3.81 13.13
N ALA A 116 13.89 -2.59 12.92
CA ALA A 116 13.17 -1.35 13.10
C ALA A 116 12.51 -1.23 14.50
N ASP A 117 11.19 -1.37 14.59
CA ASP A 117 10.43 -1.28 15.85
C ASP A 117 9.78 -2.61 16.26
N GLY A 118 10.20 -3.73 15.66
CA GLY A 118 9.71 -5.07 16.01
C GLY A 118 8.29 -5.36 15.53
N GLN A 119 7.66 -4.46 14.76
CA GLN A 119 6.28 -4.62 14.31
C GLN A 119 6.19 -5.33 12.96
N ILE A 120 5.25 -6.26 12.85
CA ILE A 120 4.91 -7.00 11.61
C ILE A 120 3.72 -6.41 10.83
N ASN A 121 3.30 -5.19 11.19
CA ASN A 121 2.23 -4.47 10.52
C ASN A 121 2.48 -2.97 10.44
N ARG A 122 1.96 -2.33 9.39
CA ARG A 122 2.11 -0.89 9.13
C ARG A 122 0.77 -0.25 8.78
N PRO A 123 0.20 0.58 9.65
CA PRO A 123 -0.85 1.52 9.28
C PRO A 123 -0.23 2.73 8.57
N LEU A 124 -0.47 2.84 7.27
CA LEU A 124 0.02 3.90 6.39
C LEU A 124 -1.10 4.90 6.13
N LYS A 125 -0.90 6.16 6.50
CA LYS A 125 -1.92 7.21 6.35
C LYS A 125 -1.91 7.81 4.95
N HIS A 126 -3.07 8.29 4.50
CA HIS A 126 -3.17 9.03 3.24
C HIS A 126 -2.19 10.25 3.26
N PRO A 127 -1.46 10.54 2.16
CA PRO A 127 -0.49 11.65 2.08
C PRO A 127 -1.00 13.01 2.61
N TRP A 128 -2.23 13.39 2.25
CA TRP A 128 -2.87 14.62 2.74
C TRP A 128 -2.99 14.74 4.26
N THR A 129 -2.93 13.64 5.04
CA THR A 129 -2.99 13.71 6.50
C THR A 129 -1.81 14.47 7.10
N PHE A 130 -0.64 14.46 6.46
CA PHE A 130 0.49 15.28 6.84
C PHE A 130 0.30 16.76 6.47
N LEU A 131 -0.34 17.03 5.32
CA LEU A 131 -0.53 18.39 4.81
C LEU A 131 -1.59 19.18 5.58
N ARG A 132 -2.59 18.54 6.18
CA ARG A 132 -3.57 19.25 7.05
C ARG A 132 -2.99 19.62 8.42
N SER A 133 -1.99 18.90 8.91
CA SER A 133 -1.31 19.22 10.17
C SER A 133 -0.24 20.30 10.00
N CYS A 134 0.34 20.40 8.81
CA CYS A 134 1.28 21.46 8.45
C CYS A 134 0.54 22.60 7.73
N GLN A 135 0.11 23.64 8.46
CA GLN A 135 -0.48 24.87 7.89
C GLN A 135 0.48 25.67 6.95
N LEU A 136 1.60 25.10 6.52
CA LEU A 136 2.69 25.82 5.86
C LEU A 136 2.94 25.46 4.39
N PHE A 137 2.15 24.57 3.78
CA PHE A 137 2.37 24.23 2.38
C PHE A 137 1.10 24.24 1.55
N ARG A 138 0.80 25.43 1.00
CA ARG A 138 -0.03 25.60 -0.19
C ARG A 138 0.87 25.40 -1.41
N TRP A 139 0.92 24.18 -1.95
CA TRP A 139 1.62 23.92 -3.22
C TRP A 139 0.62 23.57 -4.33
N PRO A 140 0.60 24.33 -5.44
CA PRO A 140 -0.12 23.98 -6.64
C PRO A 140 0.88 23.39 -7.65
N PHE A 141 1.09 22.07 -7.69
CA PHE A 141 1.60 21.37 -8.88
C PHE A 141 1.67 19.86 -8.61
N PHE A 142 0.57 19.15 -8.84
CA PHE A 142 0.64 17.74 -9.23
C PHE A 142 -0.65 17.37 -9.96
N GLN A 143 -0.84 18.02 -11.10
CA GLN A 143 -1.62 17.48 -12.20
C GLN A 143 -0.60 17.24 -13.32
N GLN A 144 -0.56 16.00 -13.80
CA GLN A 144 0.07 15.56 -15.05
C GLN A 144 1.57 15.19 -15.00
N GLN A 145 1.84 13.92 -14.73
CA GLN A 145 2.71 13.08 -15.60
C GLN A 145 2.28 11.61 -15.46
N ASN A 146 1.67 11.09 -16.53
CA ASN A 146 1.60 9.66 -16.78
C ASN A 146 3.00 9.14 -17.13
N HIS A 147 3.29 7.89 -16.75
CA HIS A 147 4.41 7.04 -17.15
C HIS A 147 5.77 7.25 -16.46
N THR A 148 6.32 6.12 -15.99
CA THR A 148 7.67 5.84 -15.46
C THR A 148 8.03 6.37 -14.07
N CYS A 149 7.95 5.48 -13.08
CA CYS A 149 8.61 5.61 -11.80
C CYS A 149 10.13 5.44 -11.99
N HIS A 150 10.84 6.55 -12.06
CA HIS A 150 12.25 6.64 -11.69
C HIS A 150 12.47 8.05 -11.11
N GLN A 151 12.11 8.24 -9.84
CA GLN A 151 12.67 9.33 -9.04
C GLN A 151 13.50 8.73 -7.91
N ARG A 152 14.78 8.59 -8.24
CA ARG A 152 15.90 8.31 -7.34
C ARG A 152 16.04 9.53 -6.43
N PHE A 153 15.50 9.48 -5.22
CA PHE A 153 15.83 10.48 -4.20
C PHE A 153 17.17 10.11 -3.58
N LEU A 154 18.23 10.75 -4.09
CA LEU A 154 19.51 10.84 -3.41
C LEU A 154 19.32 11.76 -2.19
N TYR A 155 19.36 11.18 -0.99
CA TYR A 155 19.75 11.93 0.20
C TYR A 155 21.23 11.63 0.43
N ASN A 156 22.10 12.56 0.03
CA ASN A 156 23.50 12.59 0.45
C ASN A 156 23.65 13.69 1.51
N LEU A 157 24.14 13.26 2.68
CA LEU A 157 24.84 13.98 3.77
C LEU A 157 24.20 15.26 4.31
#